data_AF-A0A2G3AC96-F1
#
_entry.id   AF-A0A2G3AC96-F1
#
_cell.length_a   1.000
_cell.length_b   1.000
_cell.length_c   1.000
_cell.angle_alpha   90.00
_cell.angle_beta   90.00
_cell.angle_gamma   90.00
#
_symmetry.space_group_name_H-M   'P 1'
#
loop_
_entity.id
_entity.type
_entity.pdbx_description
1 polymer ?
#
loop_
_entity_poly.entity_id
_entity_poly.type
_entity_poly.pdbx_seq_one_letter_code
_entity_poly.pdbx_strand_id
1 'polypeptide(L)'
;MLTMLKCQVEEDQPSILLLWNPSTRESVILPSQSEVPQEGYTYGLGYDSTSDDYKILGIDRFDEVPDEILSLKSGIEETSGRMSNVDMSARELSLVFVHVAFHWIGWEQERSIVSFKISDEIYGEIRVATASLHPQKG
;
A
#
# COMPACT_ATOMS: atom_id res chain seq x y z
N MET A 1 11.23 -13.00 -8.85
CA MET A 1 10.14 -12.54 -7.97
C MET A 1 10.80 -11.85 -6.81
N LEU A 2 10.48 -10.58 -6.56
CA LEU A 2 10.94 -9.84 -5.38
C LEU A 2 9.88 -9.95 -4.29
N THR A 3 10.32 -10.00 -3.03
CA THR A 3 9.42 -10.05 -1.87
C THR A 3 9.82 -8.99 -0.87
N MET A 4 8.84 -8.25 -0.37
CA MET A 4 9.05 -7.28 0.69
C MET A 4 8.81 -7.92 2.05
N LEU A 5 9.70 -7.68 2.99
CA LEU A 5 9.64 -8.17 4.36
C LEU A 5 9.71 -6.99 5.31
N LYS A 6 8.73 -6.89 6.21
CA LYS A 6 8.77 -5.96 7.34
C LYS A 6 9.32 -6.70 8.55
N CYS A 7 10.43 -6.22 9.10
CA CYS A 7 11.07 -6.80 10.28
C CYS A 7 10.86 -5.85 11.47
N GLN A 8 10.22 -6.33 12.52
CA GLN A 8 10.12 -5.62 13.79
C GLN A 8 11.11 -6.27 14.75
N VAL A 9 12.11 -5.49 15.19
CA VAL A 9 13.19 -6.01 16.04
C VAL A 9 12.76 -6.02 17.51
N GLU A 10 12.10 -4.95 17.98
CA GLU A 10 11.54 -4.79 19.33
C GLU A 10 10.26 -3.93 19.27
N GLU A 11 9.37 -4.02 20.26
CA GLU A 11 8.10 -3.25 20.30
C GLU A 11 8.33 -1.73 20.32
N ASP A 12 9.43 -1.26 20.91
CA ASP A 12 9.75 0.18 21.04
C ASP A 12 10.71 0.70 19.96
N GLN A 13 11.07 -0.12 18.96
CA GLN A 13 12.02 0.26 17.90
C GLN A 13 11.32 0.39 16.55
N PRO A 14 11.75 1.34 15.69
CA PRO A 14 11.20 1.48 14.36
C PRO A 14 11.40 0.19 13.56
N SER A 15 10.35 -0.23 12.84
CA SER A 15 10.45 -1.38 11.93
C SER A 15 11.49 -1.11 10.85
N ILE A 16 12.18 -2.17 10.41
CA ILE A 16 13.08 -2.12 9.26
C ILE A 16 12.34 -2.73 8.06
N LEU A 17 12.31 -2.01 6.95
CA LEU A 17 11.78 -2.53 5.69
C LEU A 17 12.92 -3.12 4.85
N LEU A 18 12.76 -4.38 4.47
CA LEU A 18 13.74 -5.15 3.70
C LEU A 18 13.11 -5.59 2.38
N LEU A 19 13.82 -5.33 1.28
CA LEU A 19 13.52 -5.97 0.01
C LEU A 19 14.42 -7.19 -0.14
N TRP A 20 13.80 -8.37 -0.22
CA TRP A 20 14.48 -9.65 -0.38
C TRP A 20 14.28 -10.15 -1.81
N ASN A 21 15.38 -10.54 -2.47
CA ASN A 21 15.35 -11.32 -3.71
C ASN A 21 15.61 -12.82 -3.42
N PRO A 22 14.57 -13.69 -3.38
CA PRO A 22 14.74 -15.11 -3.06
C PRO A 22 15.49 -15.88 -4.13
N SER A 23 15.55 -15.37 -5.36
CA SER A 23 16.28 -16.00 -6.46
C SER A 23 17.79 -15.77 -6.35
N THR A 24 18.22 -14.60 -5.87
CA THR A 24 19.66 -14.28 -5.70
C THR A 24 20.14 -14.40 -4.25
N ARG A 25 19.22 -14.52 -3.29
CA ARG A 25 19.48 -14.47 -1.83
C ARG A 25 20.09 -13.14 -1.36
N GLU A 26 19.89 -12.09 -2.13
CA GLU A 26 20.32 -10.75 -1.77
C GLU A 26 19.18 -9.98 -1.10
N SER A 27 19.53 -9.08 -0.19
CA SER A 27 18.59 -8.20 0.47
C SER A 27 19.13 -6.78 0.52
N VAL A 28 18.23 -5.80 0.44
CA VAL A 28 18.57 -4.39 0.67
C VAL A 28 17.63 -3.81 1.72
N ILE A 29 18.20 -3.01 2.64
CA ILE A 29 17.43 -2.22 3.59
C ILE A 29 16.95 -0.98 2.86
N LEU A 30 15.65 -0.73 2.93
CA LEU A 30 15.06 0.44 2.30
C LEU A 30 15.14 1.65 3.26
N PRO A 31 15.40 2.86 2.73
CA PRO A 31 15.41 4.06 3.56
C PRO A 31 14.02 4.27 4.18
N SER A 32 13.99 4.48 5.50
CA SER A 32 12.79 4.93 6.22
C SER A 32 12.70 6.45 6.10
N GLN A 33 11.58 6.99 5.61
CA GLN A 33 11.38 8.44 5.56
C GLN A 33 10.74 9.03 6.81
N SER A 34 9.92 8.25 7.51
CA SER A 34 9.19 8.78 8.65
C SER A 34 9.97 8.63 9.96
N GLU A 35 10.11 9.75 10.70
CA GLU A 35 10.41 9.74 12.14
C GLU A 35 9.24 9.15 12.95
N VAL A 36 8.08 8.99 12.31
CA VAL A 36 6.90 8.34 12.88
C VAL A 36 7.12 6.82 12.86
N PRO A 37 6.74 6.11 13.94
CA PRO A 37 6.83 4.66 13.96
C PRO A 37 6.16 4.05 12.73
N GLN A 38 6.92 3.31 11.92
CA GLN A 38 6.41 2.55 10.76
C GLN A 38 5.33 1.52 11.13
N GLU A 39 4.98 1.38 12.40
CA GLU A 39 3.87 0.57 12.89
C GLU A 39 2.55 0.93 12.19
N GLY A 40 2.34 2.19 11.79
CA GLY A 40 1.16 2.64 11.05
C GLY A 40 1.13 2.22 9.58
N TYR A 41 2.26 1.93 8.93
CA TYR A 41 2.28 1.75 7.48
C TYR A 41 1.98 0.32 7.00
N THR A 42 1.25 0.25 5.89
CA THR A 42 1.08 -0.93 5.03
C THR A 42 1.81 -0.71 3.72
N TYR A 43 2.53 -1.73 3.24
CA TYR A 43 3.35 -1.60 2.04
C TYR A 43 2.92 -2.57 0.94
N GLY A 44 2.98 -2.12 -0.32
CA GLY A 44 2.82 -2.92 -1.53
C GLY A 44 4.03 -2.79 -2.46
N LEU A 45 4.38 -3.86 -3.17
CA LEU A 45 5.45 -3.86 -4.18
C LEU A 45 4.87 -4.11 -5.58
N GLY A 46 5.23 -3.26 -6.54
CA GLY A 46 4.75 -3.33 -7.92
C GLY A 46 5.86 -3.02 -8.93
N TYR A 47 5.71 -3.52 -10.16
CA TYR A 47 6.61 -3.18 -11.28
C TYR A 47 5.90 -2.21 -12.21
N ASP A 48 6.49 -1.03 -12.41
CA ASP A 48 6.06 -0.02 -13.36
C ASP A 48 6.87 -0.15 -14.65
N SER A 49 6.24 -0.68 -15.70
CA SER A 49 6.87 -0.84 -17.00
C SER A 49 7.17 0.49 -17.70
N THR A 50 6.55 1.59 -17.28
CA THR A 50 6.73 2.92 -17.90
C THR A 50 8.07 3.52 -17.51
N SER A 51 8.44 3.40 -16.23
CA SER A 51 9.75 3.80 -15.71
C SER A 51 10.78 2.66 -15.74
N ASP A 52 10.37 1.45 -16.14
CA ASP A 52 11.16 0.21 -16.02
C ASP A 52 11.67 0.03 -14.58
N ASP A 53 10.83 0.25 -13.58
CA ASP A 53 11.27 0.22 -12.17
C ASP A 53 10.33 -0.58 -11.28
N TYR A 54 10.88 -1.10 -10.19
CA TYR A 54 10.07 -1.54 -9.07
C TYR A 54 9.81 -0.36 -8.15
N LYS A 55 8.57 -0.26 -7.72
CA LYS A 55 8.10 0.80 -6.84
C LYS A 55 7.37 0.20 -5.65
N ILE A 56 7.53 0.85 -4.51
CA ILE A 56 6.93 0.44 -3.24
C ILE A 56 5.97 1.54 -2.83
N LEU A 57 4.70 1.21 -2.66
CA LEU A 57 3.70 2.11 -2.10
C LEU A 57 3.60 1.87 -0.59
N GLY A 58 3.81 2.90 0.22
CA GLY A 58 3.53 2.91 1.64
C GLY A 58 2.28 3.75 1.92
N ILE A 59 1.27 3.13 2.52
CA ILE A 59 0.05 3.82 2.97
C ILE A 59 0.05 3.87 4.49
N ASP A 60 -0.16 5.06 5.05
CA ASP A 60 -0.38 5.23 6.47
C ASP A 60 -1.82 4.82 6.85
N ARG A 61 -1.94 3.90 7.79
CA ARG A 61 -3.25 3.39 8.23
C ARG A 61 -4.08 4.41 8.97
N PHE A 62 -3.46 5.42 9.55
CA PHE A 62 -4.16 6.44 10.32
C PHE A 62 -4.49 7.68 9.50
N ASP A 63 -4.03 7.74 8.25
CA ASP A 63 -4.10 8.93 7.41
C ASP A 63 -3.69 10.19 8.19
N GLU A 64 -2.61 10.09 8.96
CA GLU A 64 -1.99 11.21 9.68
C GLU A 64 -0.88 11.85 8.83
N VAL A 65 -0.23 11.04 7.99
CA VAL A 65 0.86 11.43 7.10
C VAL A 65 0.55 11.06 5.65
N PRO A 66 1.16 11.72 4.64
CA PRO A 66 0.94 11.39 3.23
C PRO A 66 1.39 9.98 2.87
N ASP A 67 0.76 9.42 1.83
CA ASP A 67 1.22 8.18 1.19
C ASP A 67 2.57 8.40 0.50
N GLU A 68 3.45 7.40 0.56
CA GLU A 68 4.81 7.46 0.03
C GLU A 68 5.01 6.47 -1.12
N ILE A 69 5.74 6.86 -2.16
CA ILE A 69 6.21 5.94 -3.21
C ILE A 69 7.72 5.92 -3.23
N LEU A 70 8.30 4.74 -2.99
CA LEU A 70 9.73 4.50 -3.15
C LEU A 70 10.00 3.81 -4.48
N SER A 71 10.64 4.52 -5.40
CA SER A 71 11.20 3.98 -6.63
C SER A 71 12.60 3.41 -6.37
N LEU A 72 12.87 2.17 -6.77
CA LEU A 72 14.17 1.56 -6.49
C LEU A 72 15.33 2.20 -7.28
N LYS A 73 15.07 2.74 -8.48
CA LYS A 73 16.07 3.42 -9.30
C LYS A 73 16.25 4.90 -8.93
N SER A 74 15.16 5.63 -8.70
CA SER A 74 15.20 7.09 -8.48
C SER A 74 15.17 7.51 -7.01
N GLY A 75 14.85 6.61 -6.08
CA GLY A 75 14.69 6.93 -4.67
C GLY A 75 13.24 7.23 -4.31
N ILE A 76 13.03 7.89 -3.16
CA ILE A 76 11.70 8.10 -2.60
C ILE A 76 11.08 9.40 -3.14
N GLU A 77 9.80 9.32 -3.51
CA GLU A 77 8.95 10.40 -3.99
C GLU A 77 7.69 10.46 -3.11
N GLU A 78 7.39 11.63 -2.54
CA GLU A 78 6.14 11.85 -1.82
C GLU A 78 4.99 11.98 -2.81
N THR A 79 3.88 11.28 -2.57
CA THR A 79 2.72 11.40 -3.46
C THR A 79 1.93 12.65 -3.12
N SER A 80 1.53 13.41 -4.16
CA SER A 80 0.70 14.61 -3.98
C SER A 80 -0.76 14.27 -3.63
N GLY A 81 -1.16 13.01 -3.76
CA GLY A 81 -2.53 12.55 -3.61
C GLY A 81 -2.77 11.94 -2.23
N ARG A 82 -3.79 12.43 -1.54
CA ARG A 82 -4.29 11.83 -0.30
C ARG A 82 -5.68 11.31 -0.58
N MET A 83 -5.92 10.01 -0.45
CA MET A 83 -7.29 9.53 -0.28
C MET A 83 -7.60 9.55 1.21
N SER A 84 -8.39 10.54 1.64
CA SER A 84 -8.66 10.87 3.04
C SER A 84 -9.39 9.81 3.89
N ASN A 85 -9.51 8.57 3.40
CA ASN A 85 -10.63 7.69 3.72
C ASN A 85 -10.21 6.21 3.86
N VAL A 86 -9.06 5.94 4.46
CA VAL A 86 -8.53 4.58 4.57
C VAL A 86 -8.47 4.16 6.04
N ASP A 87 -9.62 3.82 6.63
CA ASP A 87 -9.62 2.93 7.82
C ASP A 87 -9.31 1.51 7.34
N MET A 88 -8.04 1.24 7.06
CA MET A 88 -7.58 -0.12 6.78
C MET A 88 -7.59 -0.88 8.11
N SER A 89 -8.62 -1.72 8.30
CA SER A 89 -8.63 -2.63 9.44
C SER A 89 -7.31 -3.42 9.48
N ALA A 90 -6.73 -3.59 10.67
CA ALA A 90 -5.47 -4.30 10.88
C ALA A 90 -5.44 -5.74 10.33
N ARG A 91 -6.58 -6.27 9.88
CA ARG A 91 -6.77 -7.63 9.35
C ARG A 91 -6.74 -7.68 7.81
N GLU A 92 -6.78 -6.55 7.11
CA GLU A 92 -6.93 -6.45 5.64
C GLU A 92 -5.77 -5.67 4.98
N LEU A 93 -4.54 -5.92 5.46
CA LEU A 93 -3.32 -5.16 5.14
C LEU A 93 -2.67 -5.51 3.78
N SER A 94 -3.44 -5.96 2.79
CA SER A 94 -2.87 -6.36 1.50
C SER A 94 -2.99 -5.27 0.46
N LEU A 95 -1.86 -4.69 0.06
CA LEU A 95 -1.75 -3.86 -1.15
C LEU A 95 -1.40 -4.73 -2.35
N VAL A 96 -2.42 -5.32 -2.97
CA VAL A 96 -2.22 -6.26 -4.08
C VAL A 96 -1.96 -5.50 -5.37
N PHE A 97 -0.85 -5.81 -6.05
CA PHE A 97 -0.52 -5.21 -7.33
C PHE A 97 -1.07 -6.03 -8.50
N VAL A 98 -2.05 -5.48 -9.22
CA VAL A 98 -2.71 -6.10 -10.37
C VAL A 98 -2.94 -5.05 -11.44
N HIS A 99 -2.69 -5.38 -12.71
CA HIS A 99 -2.91 -4.46 -13.85
C HIS A 99 -2.35 -3.04 -13.62
N VAL A 100 -1.09 -2.95 -13.21
CA VAL A 100 -0.33 -1.70 -12.96
C VAL A 100 -0.92 -0.79 -11.87
N ALA A 101 -1.77 -1.32 -10.98
CA ALA A 101 -2.30 -0.60 -9.84
C ALA A 101 -2.25 -1.42 -8.55
N PHE A 102 -2.02 -0.74 -7.44
CA PHE A 102 -2.21 -1.32 -6.10
C PHE A 102 -3.68 -1.28 -5.74
N HIS A 103 -4.18 -2.32 -5.09
CA HIS A 103 -5.56 -2.44 -4.66
C HIS A 103 -5.65 -2.82 -3.19
N TRP A 104 -6.59 -2.22 -2.47
CA TRP A 104 -6.92 -2.55 -1.08
C TRP A 104 -8.41 -2.31 -0.82
N ILE A 105 -8.88 -2.72 0.36
CA ILE A 105 -10.25 -2.50 0.80
C ILE A 105 -10.30 -1.18 1.59
N GLY A 106 -11.17 -0.28 1.16
CA GLY A 106 -11.47 0.98 1.85
C GLY A 106 -12.76 0.89 2.68
N TRP A 107 -12.81 1.69 3.75
CA TRP A 107 -13.91 1.71 4.72
C TRP A 107 -14.27 3.15 5.09
N GLU A 108 -14.94 3.88 4.19
CA GLU A 108 -15.44 5.23 4.50
C GLU A 108 -16.87 5.21 5.06
N GLN A 109 -17.79 4.58 4.32
CA GLN A 109 -19.21 4.44 4.70
C GLN A 109 -19.72 3.02 4.42
N GLU A 110 -19.24 2.44 3.32
CA GLU A 110 -19.47 1.06 2.89
C GLU A 110 -18.15 0.51 2.36
N ARG A 111 -18.02 -0.83 2.27
CA ARG A 111 -16.83 -1.45 1.71
C ARG A 111 -16.64 -1.00 0.25
N SER A 112 -15.47 -0.48 -0.07
CA SER A 112 -15.06 -0.21 -1.43
C SER A 112 -13.73 -0.89 -1.74
N ILE A 113 -13.46 -1.11 -3.02
CA ILE A 113 -12.14 -1.47 -3.51
C ILE A 113 -11.51 -0.17 -3.97
N VAL A 114 -10.43 0.21 -3.30
CA VAL A 114 -9.62 1.37 -3.67
C VAL A 114 -8.46 0.88 -4.53
N SER A 115 -8.10 1.67 -5.53
CA SER A 115 -6.98 1.40 -6.41
C SER A 115 -6.08 2.63 -6.54
N PHE A 116 -4.77 2.42 -6.59
CA PHE A 116 -3.79 3.45 -6.92
C PHE A 116 -2.99 3.03 -8.15
N LYS A 117 -3.18 3.75 -9.27
CA LYS A 117 -2.48 3.50 -10.52
C LYS A 117 -1.12 4.19 -10.48
N ILE A 118 -0.06 3.38 -10.57
CA ILE A 118 1.29 3.85 -10.26
C ILE A 118 1.94 4.69 -11.36
N SER A 119 1.53 4.52 -12.62
CA SER A 119 2.16 5.20 -13.75
C SER A 119 1.81 6.69 -13.82
N ASP A 120 0.59 7.03 -13.39
CA ASP A 120 0.02 8.37 -13.50
C ASP A 120 -0.34 8.93 -12.12
N GLU A 121 -0.10 8.15 -11.06
CA GLU A 121 -0.43 8.45 -9.65
C GLU A 121 -1.90 8.82 -9.42
N ILE A 122 -2.79 8.08 -10.08
CA ILE A 122 -4.24 8.32 -10.04
C ILE A 122 -4.91 7.31 -9.11
N TYR A 123 -5.70 7.82 -8.17
CA TYR A 123 -6.58 7.02 -7.34
C TYR A 123 -7.91 6.69 -8.04
N GLY A 124 -8.46 5.52 -7.72
CA GLY A 124 -9.76 5.06 -8.17
C GLY A 124 -10.49 4.33 -7.05
N GLU A 125 -11.82 4.31 -7.12
CA GLU A 125 -12.68 3.68 -6.13
C GLU A 125 -13.84 2.95 -6.81
N ILE A 126 -14.09 1.70 -6.39
CA ILE A 126 -15.26 0.90 -6.78
C ILE A 126 -16.03 0.56 -5.52
N ARG A 127 -17.23 1.12 -5.37
CA ARG A 127 -18.13 0.79 -4.25
C ARG A 127 -18.71 -0.61 -4.43
N VAL A 128 -18.65 -1.43 -3.38
CA VAL A 128 -19.31 -2.74 -3.38
C VAL A 128 -20.79 -2.50 -3.10
N ALA A 129 -21.65 -2.71 -4.09
CA ALA A 129 -23.09 -2.59 -3.89
C ALA A 129 -23.57 -3.66 -2.90
N THR A 130 -24.09 -3.25 -1.75
CA THR A 130 -24.85 -4.13 -0.87
C THR A 130 -26.19 -4.42 -1.52
N ALA A 131 -26.33 -5.62 -2.07
CA ALA A 131 -27.63 -6.09 -2.55
C ALA A 131 -28.59 -6.11 -1.36
N SER A 132 -29.55 -5.17 -1.34
CA SER A 132 -30.65 -5.21 -0.39
C SER A 132 -31.47 -6.44 -0.73
N LEU A 133 -31.45 -7.46 0.13
CA LEU A 133 -32.44 -8.54 0.10
C LEU A 133 -33.79 -7.89 0.38
N HIS A 134 -34.52 -7.47 -0.66
CA HIS A 134 -35.91 -7.12 -0.51
C HIS A 134 -36.66 -8.37 -0.03
N PRO A 135 -37.36 -8.33 1.12
CA PRO A 135 -38.25 -9.41 1.47
C PRO A 135 -39.37 -9.43 0.42
N GLN A 136 -39.47 -10.53 -0.32
CA GLN A 136 -40.65 -10.86 -1.11
C GLN A 136 -41.85 -10.82 -0.14
N LYS A 137 -42.71 -9.81 -0.28
CA LYS A 137 -44.01 -9.80 0.40
C LYS A 137 -44.85 -10.93 -0.22
N GLY A 138 -45.16 -11.93 0.58
CA GLY A 138 -46.23 -12.89 0.30
C GLY A 138 -47.61 -12.27 0.47
#